data_AF-A0A520Y4X0-F1
#
_entry.id   AF-A0A520Y4X0-F1
#
_cell.length_a   1.000
_cell.length_b   1.000
_cell.length_c   1.000
_cell.angle_alpha   90.00
_cell.angle_beta   90.00
_cell.angle_gamma   90.00
#
_symmetry.space_group_name_H-M   'P 1'
#
loop_
_entity.id
_entity.type
_entity.pdbx_description
1 polymer ?
#
loop_
_entity_poly.entity_id
_entity_poly.type
_entity_poly.pdbx_seq_one_letter_code
_entity_poly.pdbx_strand_id
1 'polypeptide(L)' 'ICHRTLHATFTNRQLANLGGDRIAIADHPEMIRFLDWIANKPPDFHAPTRRKC' A
#
# COMPACT_ATOMS: atom_id res chain seq x y z
N ILE A 1 1.61 -0.38 8.89
CA ILE A 1 2.35 -0.42 7.60
C ILE A 1 1.47 -0.10 6.38
N CYS A 2 0.27 -0.68 6.25
CA CYS A 2 -0.58 -0.57 5.06
C CYS A 2 -0.95 0.86 4.66
N HIS A 3 -1.37 1.72 5.62
CA HIS A 3 -1.68 3.13 5.34
C HIS A 3 -0.49 3.90 4.74
N ARG A 4 0.72 3.59 5.20
CA ARG A 4 1.94 4.25 4.71
C ARG A 4 2.28 3.81 3.29
N THR A 5 2.11 2.53 2.97
CA THR A 5 2.26 2.04 1.60
C THR A 5 1.25 2.69 0.66
N LEU A 6 0.00 2.80 1.10
CA LEU A 6 -1.07 3.40 0.30
C LEU A 6 -0.74 4.86 -0.10
N HIS A 7 -0.19 5.67 0.82
CA HIS A 7 0.29 7.02 0.49
C HIS A 7 1.65 7.07 -0.23
N ALA A 8 2.43 6.00 -0.20
CA ALA A 8 3.67 5.90 -0.97
C ALA A 8 3.40 5.55 -2.44
N THR A 9 2.36 4.76 -2.70
CA THR A 9 1.94 4.32 -4.04
C THR A 9 0.94 5.27 -4.69
N PHE A 10 0.04 5.90 -3.91
CA PHE A 10 -0.99 6.79 -4.42
C PHE A 10 -0.91 8.19 -3.80
N THR A 11 -1.15 9.19 -4.65
CA THR A 11 -1.45 10.55 -4.21
C THR A 11 -2.91 10.65 -3.72
N ASN A 12 -3.19 11.64 -2.87
CA ASN A 12 -4.57 11.91 -2.41
C ASN A 12 -5.55 12.14 -3.56
N ARG A 13 -5.08 12.73 -4.68
CA ARG A 13 -5.90 12.97 -5.87
C ARG A 13 -6.24 11.67 -6.60
N GLN A 14 -5.31 10.72 -6.69
CA GLN A 14 -5.58 9.40 -7.27
C GLN A 14 -6.57 8.61 -6.41
N LEU A 15 -6.43 8.66 -5.08
CA LEU A 15 -7.38 8.02 -4.16
C LEU A 15 -8.78 8.63 -4.25
N ALA A 16 -8.88 9.96 -4.38
CA ALA A 16 -10.15 10.64 -4.57
C ALA A 16 -10.82 10.25 -5.90
N ASN A 17 -10.05 10.11 -6.98
CA ASN A 17 -10.58 9.67 -8.29
C ASN A 17 -11.06 8.21 -8.27
N LEU A 18 -10.39 7.35 -7.51
CA LEU A 18 -10.80 5.95 -7.31
C LEU A 18 -11.99 5.82 -6.36
N GLY A 19 -12.42 6.90 -5.70
CA GLY A 19 -13.58 6.89 -4.79
C GLY A 19 -13.42 5.97 -3.57
N GLY A 20 -12.18 5.58 -3.23
CA GLY A 20 -11.94 4.58 -2.20
C GLY A 20 -12.29 3.14 -2.59
N ASP A 21 -12.45 2.85 -3.88
CA ASP A 21 -12.64 1.49 -4.37
C ASP A 21 -11.42 0.61 -4.05
N ARG A 22 -11.63 -0.32 -3.12
CA ARG A 22 -10.59 -1.22 -2.64
C ARG A 22 -10.15 -2.22 -3.71
N ILE A 23 -11.04 -2.60 -4.63
CA ILE A 23 -10.73 -3.54 -5.71
C ILE A 23 -9.77 -2.86 -6.68
N ALA A 24 -10.10 -1.65 -7.14
CA ALA A 24 -9.25 -0.87 -8.02
C ALA A 24 -7.88 -0.53 -7.39
N ILE A 25 -7.84 -0.28 -6.07
CA ILE A 25 -6.59 -0.08 -5.34
C ILE A 25 -5.77 -1.39 -5.28
N ALA A 26 -6.42 -2.53 -5.00
CA ALA A 26 -5.75 -3.82 -4.89
C ALA A 26 -5.23 -4.33 -6.25
N ASP A 27 -5.89 -4.00 -7.36
CA ASP A 27 -5.48 -4.36 -8.72
C ASP A 27 -4.25 -3.59 -9.23
N HIS A 28 -3.80 -2.55 -8.52
CA HIS A 28 -2.62 -1.81 -8.92
C HIS A 28 -1.36 -2.68 -8.80
N PRO A 29 -0.47 -2.74 -9.81
CA PRO A 29 0.66 -3.67 -9.82
C PRO A 29 1.62 -3.50 -8.63
N GLU A 30 1.79 -2.28 -8.11
CA GLU A 30 2.57 -2.07 -6.87
C GLU A 30 1.86 -2.57 -5.61
N MET A 31 0.51 -2.47 -5.57
CA MET A 31 -0.28 -2.98 -4.45
C MET A 31 -0.33 -4.50 -4.46
N ILE A 32 -0.47 -5.15 -5.62
CA ILE A 32 -0.40 -6.61 -5.75
C ILE A 32 0.91 -7.12 -5.14
N ARG A 33 2.06 -6.56 -5.56
CA ARG A 33 3.37 -6.94 -5.03
C ARG A 33 3.49 -6.72 -3.52
N PHE A 34 2.92 -5.63 -3.00
CA PHE A 34 2.89 -5.36 -1.57
C PHE A 34 2.01 -6.35 -0.81
N LEU A 35 0.82 -6.66 -1.35
CA LEU A 35 -0.15 -7.58 -0.77
C LEU A 35 0.41 -9.01 -0.71
N ASP A 36 1.03 -9.50 -1.79
CA ASP A 36 1.71 -10.80 -1.80
C ASP A 36 2.84 -10.87 -0.76
N TRP A 37 3.59 -9.78 -0.62
CA TRP A 37 4.70 -9.71 0.32
C TRP A 37 4.25 -9.63 1.78
N ILE A 38 3.17 -8.88 2.07
CA ILE A 38 2.65 -8.68 3.44
C ILE A 38 1.77 -9.86 3.90
N ALA A 39 1.12 -10.58 2.98
CA ALA A 39 0.26 -11.73 3.29
C ALA A 39 0.99 -12.83 4.08
N ASN A 40 2.31 -12.94 3.89
CA ASN A 40 3.16 -13.93 4.54
C ASN A 40 3.82 -13.42 5.84
N LYS A 41 3.38 -12.28 6.40
CA LYS A 41 3.98 -11.67 7.59
C LYS A 41 3.08 -11.83 8.84
N PRO A 42 3.68 -11.94 10.03
CA PRO A 42 2.91 -11.98 11.28
C PRO A 42 2.18 -10.64 11.52
N PRO A 43 1.08 -10.64 12.31
CA PRO A 43 0.27 -9.44 12.56
C PRO A 43 1.06 -8.30 13.21
N ASP A 44 2.09 -8.61 14.00
CA ASP A 44 2.93 -7.62 14.68
C ASP A 44 4.12 -7.13 13.82
N PHE A 45 4.16 -7.53 12.54
CA PHE A 45 5.25 -7.18 11.64
C PHE A 45 5.33 -5.67 11.35
N HIS A 46 6.48 -5.09 11.67
CA HIS A 46 6.82 -3.71 11.36
C HIS A 46 7.84 -3.68 10.23
N ALA A 47 7.49 -3.03 9.11
CA ALA A 47 8.46 -2.84 8.04
C ALA A 47 9.44 -1.71 8.37
N PRO A 48 10.74 -1.94 8.13
CA PRO A 48 11.73 -0.88 8.27
C PRO A 48 11.47 0.19 7.20
N THR A 49 11.23 1.41 7.65
CA THR A 49 11.00 2.52 6.74
C THR A 49 12.32 3.14 6.38
N ARG A 50 12.78 2.97 5.14
CA ARG A 50 13.99 3.63 4.65
C ARG A 50 13.76 5.15 4.71
N ARG A 51 14.37 5.84 5.68
CA ARG A 51 14.48 7.30 5.62
C ARG A 51 15.35 7.60 4.40
N LYS A 52 14.82 8.36 3.44
CA LYS A 52 15.67 8.95 2.42
C LYS A 52 16.49 10.02 3.13
N CYS A 53 17.81 9.81 3.18
CA CYS A 53 18.80 10.78 3.65
C CYS A 53 18.93 11.89 2.62
#